data_AF-Q0G5H8-F1
#
_entry.id   AF-Q0G5H8-F1
#
_cell.length_a   1.000
_cell.length_b   1.000
_cell.length_c   1.000
_cell.angle_alpha   90.00
_cell.angle_beta   90.00
_cell.angle_gamma   90.00
#
_symmetry.space_group_name_H-M   'P 1'
#
loop_
_entity.id
_entity.type
_entity.pdbx_description
1 polymer ?
#
loop_
_entity_poly.entity_id
_entity_poly.type
_entity_poly.pdbx_seq_one_letter_code
_entity_poly.pdbx_strand_id
1 'polypeptide(L)'
;MPLFDAYVVVDWSAANVPAVGANSIWMSFAEREENEVRPIETVNVSTRAGAMAKLRQFFRERLDANQRVFAGFDFPFGYPRGGAEAISGEASWQSLWSYFAGNIQDLDSNLNNRFEIAGRLNRDKLAHAPMFWGRPEFQDIPGLSPKKPEPYPDALAEKRIAEGRTDRAQPVWKMHYTGSVGSQAMTGIAQLERLRGDEEFAEKIAVWPFETRFTEVMDAPIVLAEIYPSLFDIQRQSGRPLDADQVETLAEIFAKRDIENRFKSYLSVPADLSQEDVETVVAEEGWIVGLGWQQAAGTGASSENGNGGKRRLDYLRSPEQIYAESFRQIREAIDLSRFDEEAHDLVIRIVHACGIPEVAESLTISEDAVASGRAALEGSASVIVDSEMVAHGVIRSALPAENKVVCRLNLPKVREIARRDETTRSAAQIDLWNDVIEGSVVAIGNAPTALFRLLEKLDEGGPKPALIIGLPVGFVGAAEAKAELKSNPRGVPFITLDGRLGGSAMAAAAVNALSKGLGLGEGDGG
;
A
#
# COMPACT_ATOMS: atom_id res chain seq x y z
N MET A 1 29.03 1.62 -28.18
CA MET A 1 28.46 0.28 -28.42
C MET A 1 27.57 -0.04 -27.25
N PRO A 2 26.45 -0.75 -27.46
CA PRO A 2 25.58 -1.17 -26.37
C PRO A 2 26.35 -2.03 -25.36
N LEU A 3 26.01 -1.91 -24.09
CA LEU A 3 26.70 -2.55 -22.96
C LEU A 3 26.27 -3.99 -22.75
N PHE A 4 25.02 -4.33 -23.09
CA PHE A 4 24.39 -5.61 -22.82
C PHE A 4 23.68 -6.20 -24.04
N ASP A 5 23.63 -7.53 -24.07
CA ASP A 5 22.96 -8.33 -25.09
C ASP A 5 21.59 -8.81 -24.62
N ALA A 6 21.43 -9.03 -23.31
CA ALA A 6 20.21 -9.54 -22.71
C ALA A 6 19.81 -8.73 -21.47
N TYR A 7 18.52 -8.70 -21.19
CA TYR A 7 17.91 -7.89 -20.13
C TYR A 7 16.91 -8.76 -19.38
N VAL A 8 16.99 -8.72 -18.05
CA VAL A 8 15.93 -9.25 -17.18
C VAL A 8 15.52 -8.18 -16.18
N VAL A 9 14.22 -7.98 -16.03
CA VAL A 9 13.64 -7.06 -15.06
C VAL A 9 12.72 -7.84 -14.14
N VAL A 10 12.95 -7.71 -12.83
CA VAL A 10 12.28 -8.49 -11.79
C VAL A 10 11.59 -7.55 -10.81
N ASP A 11 10.26 -7.64 -10.75
CA ASP A 11 9.49 -7.15 -9.62
C ASP A 11 9.47 -8.24 -8.54
N TRP A 12 10.01 -7.92 -7.37
CA TRP A 12 10.30 -8.89 -6.33
C TRP A 12 9.26 -8.84 -5.21
N SER A 13 8.79 -10.00 -4.76
CA SER A 13 7.84 -10.09 -3.66
C SER A 13 8.43 -10.80 -2.45
N ALA A 14 8.27 -10.18 -1.29
CA ALA A 14 8.59 -10.77 0.01
C ALA A 14 7.39 -11.52 0.63
N ALA A 15 6.33 -11.83 -0.13
CA ALA A 15 5.18 -12.56 0.40
C ALA A 15 5.61 -13.87 1.08
N ASN A 16 4.92 -14.22 2.18
CA ASN A 16 5.20 -15.46 2.95
C ASN A 16 4.51 -16.70 2.38
N VAL A 17 3.64 -16.51 1.38
CA VAL A 17 2.90 -17.57 0.72
C VAL A 17 3.10 -17.46 -0.79
N PRO A 18 3.02 -18.57 -1.53
CA PRO A 18 3.05 -18.52 -2.99
C PRO A 18 1.86 -17.72 -3.52
N ALA A 19 2.09 -16.82 -4.46
CA ALA A 19 1.05 -15.95 -5.00
C ALA A 19 1.30 -15.65 -6.48
N VAL A 20 0.20 -15.49 -7.22
CA VAL A 20 0.20 -15.04 -8.63
C VAL A 20 -0.78 -13.87 -8.78
N GLY A 21 -0.60 -13.05 -9.81
CA GLY A 21 -1.39 -11.85 -10.05
C GLY A 21 -0.72 -10.59 -9.50
N ALA A 22 -1.52 -9.68 -8.95
CA ALA A 22 -1.02 -8.41 -8.45
C ALA A 22 -0.18 -8.59 -7.17
N ASN A 23 0.87 -7.78 -7.01
CA ASN A 23 1.79 -7.81 -5.86
C ASN A 23 2.50 -9.17 -5.66
N SER A 24 2.82 -9.86 -6.76
CA SER A 24 3.57 -11.11 -6.78
C SER A 24 4.81 -10.99 -7.67
N ILE A 25 5.65 -12.03 -7.76
CA ILE A 25 6.90 -11.92 -8.51
C ILE A 25 6.62 -11.93 -10.01
N TRP A 26 6.95 -10.83 -10.69
CA TRP A 26 6.91 -10.72 -12.14
C TRP A 26 8.32 -10.58 -12.70
N MET A 27 8.57 -11.23 -13.83
CA MET A 27 9.86 -11.20 -14.50
C MET A 27 9.65 -11.02 -15.99
N SER A 28 10.31 -10.05 -16.60
CA SER A 28 10.36 -9.90 -18.05
C SER A 28 11.77 -10.10 -18.55
N PHE A 29 11.91 -10.90 -19.59
CA PHE A 29 13.17 -11.23 -20.25
C PHE A 29 13.14 -10.71 -21.67
N ALA A 30 14.20 -10.02 -22.08
CA ALA A 30 14.38 -9.52 -23.42
C ALA A 30 15.82 -9.71 -23.88
N GLU A 31 16.02 -9.73 -25.20
CA GLU A 31 17.33 -9.72 -25.81
C GLU A 31 17.40 -8.68 -26.92
N ARG A 32 18.61 -8.28 -27.25
CA ARG A 32 18.90 -7.42 -28.37
C ARG A 32 19.19 -8.28 -29.59
N GLU A 33 18.43 -8.07 -30.65
CA GLU A 33 18.74 -8.59 -32.00
C GLU A 33 19.09 -7.40 -32.89
N GLU A 34 20.37 -7.27 -33.23
CA GLU A 34 20.91 -6.14 -33.99
C GLU A 34 20.54 -4.76 -33.37
N ASN A 35 19.57 -4.06 -33.97
CA ASN A 35 19.06 -2.76 -33.55
C ASN A 35 17.63 -2.81 -33.00
N GLU A 36 17.09 -4.00 -32.76
CA GLU A 36 15.75 -4.20 -32.22
C GLU A 36 15.80 -4.90 -30.86
N VAL A 37 14.75 -4.67 -30.07
CA VAL A 37 14.52 -5.38 -28.80
C VAL A 37 13.56 -6.51 -29.08
N ARG A 38 13.97 -7.74 -28.79
CA ARG A 38 13.11 -8.92 -28.85
C ARG A 38 12.69 -9.34 -27.44
N PRO A 39 11.40 -9.19 -27.07
CA PRO A 39 10.87 -9.81 -25.86
C PRO A 39 10.97 -11.35 -25.98
N ILE A 40 11.49 -12.00 -24.93
CA ILE A 40 11.60 -13.47 -24.87
C ILE A 40 10.35 -14.03 -24.18
N GLU A 41 10.15 -13.64 -22.91
CA GLU A 41 8.97 -14.02 -22.14
C GLU A 41 8.74 -13.03 -20.99
N THR A 42 7.48 -12.91 -20.58
CA THR A 42 7.11 -12.30 -19.30
C THR A 42 6.33 -13.31 -18.50
N VAL A 43 6.79 -13.57 -17.27
CA VAL A 43 6.28 -14.65 -16.44
C VAL A 43 5.93 -14.15 -15.05
N ASN A 44 4.90 -14.76 -14.49
CA ASN A 44 4.53 -14.58 -13.10
C ASN A 44 4.84 -15.86 -12.32
N VAL A 45 5.88 -15.79 -11.50
CA VAL A 45 6.36 -16.93 -10.71
C VAL A 45 5.79 -16.84 -9.30
N SER A 46 5.28 -17.96 -8.80
CA SER A 46 4.61 -17.98 -7.51
C SER A 46 5.57 -17.95 -6.32
N THR A 47 6.84 -18.31 -6.51
CA THR A 47 7.84 -18.42 -5.43
C THR A 47 9.17 -17.79 -5.78
N ARG A 48 9.90 -17.32 -4.75
CA ARG A 48 11.27 -16.79 -4.90
C ARG A 48 12.23 -17.86 -5.41
N ALA A 49 12.11 -19.10 -4.93
CA ALA A 49 12.89 -20.23 -5.43
C ALA A 49 12.64 -20.46 -6.93
N GLY A 50 11.38 -20.39 -7.40
CA GLY A 50 11.03 -20.50 -8.81
C GLY A 50 11.60 -19.34 -9.66
N ALA A 51 11.58 -18.13 -9.12
CA ALA A 51 12.19 -16.96 -9.76
C ALA A 51 13.71 -17.14 -9.90
N MET A 52 14.40 -17.58 -8.85
CA MET A 52 15.85 -17.84 -8.89
C MET A 52 16.21 -18.99 -9.83
N ALA A 53 15.40 -20.04 -9.93
CA ALA A 53 15.61 -21.12 -10.89
C ALA A 53 15.55 -20.61 -12.34
N LYS A 54 14.57 -19.75 -12.66
CA LYS A 54 14.48 -19.09 -13.96
C LYS A 54 15.67 -18.16 -14.25
N LEU A 55 16.09 -17.34 -13.27
CA LEU A 55 17.27 -16.48 -13.43
C LEU A 55 18.53 -17.30 -13.71
N ARG A 56 18.76 -18.37 -12.94
CA ARG A 56 19.92 -19.26 -13.15
C ARG A 56 19.92 -19.87 -14.54
N GLN A 57 18.77 -20.37 -14.99
CA GLN A 57 18.64 -20.90 -16.34
C GLN A 57 18.97 -19.83 -17.39
N PHE A 58 18.35 -18.65 -17.29
CA PHE A 58 18.59 -17.55 -18.22
C PHE A 58 20.07 -17.14 -18.23
N PHE A 59 20.69 -16.93 -17.06
CA PHE A 59 22.10 -16.56 -16.97
C PHE A 59 23.02 -17.62 -17.57
N ARG A 60 22.77 -18.91 -17.33
CA ARG A 60 23.53 -20.00 -17.95
C ARG A 60 23.47 -19.93 -19.48
N GLU A 61 22.26 -19.82 -20.04
CA GLU A 61 22.05 -19.76 -21.48
C GLU A 61 22.78 -18.55 -22.12
N ARG A 62 22.79 -17.40 -21.43
CA ARG A 62 23.49 -16.19 -21.92
C ARG A 62 25.00 -16.29 -21.78
N LEU A 63 25.50 -16.84 -20.69
CA LEU A 63 26.94 -17.09 -20.52
C LEU A 63 27.46 -18.08 -21.55
N ASP A 64 26.72 -19.16 -21.84
CA ASP A 64 27.08 -20.15 -22.87
C ASP A 64 27.12 -19.52 -24.28
N ALA A 65 26.30 -18.50 -24.52
CA ALA A 65 26.30 -17.70 -25.74
C ALA A 65 27.32 -16.55 -25.74
N ASN A 66 28.14 -16.41 -24.69
CA ASN A 66 29.08 -15.30 -24.48
C ASN A 66 28.39 -13.91 -24.55
N GLN A 67 27.17 -13.84 -24.05
CA GLN A 67 26.32 -12.65 -24.01
C GLN A 67 26.37 -11.97 -22.65
N ARG A 68 26.36 -10.63 -22.65
CA ARG A 68 26.32 -9.81 -21.44
C ARG A 68 24.87 -9.56 -21.00
N VAL A 69 24.62 -9.62 -19.71
CA VAL A 69 23.27 -9.51 -19.13
C VAL A 69 23.18 -8.34 -18.16
N PHE A 70 22.15 -7.52 -18.34
CA PHE A 70 21.68 -6.58 -17.33
C PHE A 70 20.49 -7.18 -16.58
N ALA A 71 20.55 -7.23 -15.25
CA ALA A 71 19.50 -7.76 -14.39
C ALA A 71 19.03 -6.71 -13.38
N GLY A 72 17.84 -6.14 -13.60
CA GLY A 72 17.24 -5.13 -12.74
C GLY A 72 16.26 -5.73 -11.73
N PHE A 73 16.35 -5.32 -10.46
CA PHE A 73 15.50 -5.80 -9.36
C PHE A 73 14.81 -4.65 -8.61
N ASP A 74 13.49 -4.74 -8.43
CA ASP A 74 12.69 -3.72 -7.72
C ASP A 74 12.78 -3.89 -6.19
N PHE A 75 13.97 -3.67 -5.64
CA PHE A 75 14.20 -3.50 -4.19
C PHE A 75 15.54 -2.82 -3.90
N PRO A 76 15.65 -2.14 -2.73
CA PRO A 76 16.90 -1.57 -2.24
C PRO A 76 18.04 -2.58 -2.12
N PHE A 77 19.21 -2.24 -2.66
CA PHE A 77 20.42 -3.05 -2.54
C PHE A 77 21.24 -2.74 -1.28
N GLY A 78 20.98 -1.61 -0.62
CA GLY A 78 21.74 -1.18 0.55
C GLY A 78 20.87 -0.49 1.60
N TYR A 79 21.52 -0.02 2.66
CA TYR A 79 20.91 0.70 3.77
C TYR A 79 21.58 2.08 3.91
N PRO A 80 20.89 3.09 4.48
CA PRO A 80 21.47 4.43 4.69
C PRO A 80 22.81 4.36 5.41
N ARG A 81 23.71 5.32 5.16
CA ARG A 81 25.06 5.42 5.75
C ARG A 81 25.09 4.98 7.22
N GLY A 82 26.00 4.07 7.57
CA GLY A 82 26.13 3.46 8.91
C GLY A 82 25.15 2.30 9.18
N GLY A 83 24.16 2.09 8.31
CA GLY A 83 23.22 0.98 8.40
C GLY A 83 23.87 -0.37 8.14
N ALA A 84 24.85 -0.46 7.22
CA ALA A 84 25.58 -1.71 7.00
C ALA A 84 26.39 -2.09 8.24
N GLU A 85 27.09 -1.12 8.84
CA GLU A 85 27.85 -1.31 10.07
C GLU A 85 26.95 -1.74 11.23
N ALA A 86 25.82 -1.06 11.41
CA ALA A 86 24.88 -1.39 12.47
C ALA A 86 24.27 -2.80 12.32
N ILE A 87 24.05 -3.28 11.09
CA ILE A 87 23.44 -4.59 10.82
C ILE A 87 24.47 -5.72 10.85
N SER A 88 25.63 -5.51 10.24
CA SER A 88 26.61 -6.58 9.96
C SER A 88 27.87 -6.48 10.81
N GLY A 89 28.23 -5.30 11.29
CA GLY A 89 29.44 -5.01 12.05
C GLY A 89 30.52 -4.26 11.26
N GLU A 90 30.35 -4.07 9.94
CA GLU A 90 31.28 -3.34 9.08
C GLU A 90 30.53 -2.40 8.13
N ALA A 91 31.10 -1.22 7.85
CA ALA A 91 30.54 -0.22 6.93
C ALA A 91 30.77 -0.62 5.46
N SER A 92 30.22 -1.77 5.06
CA SER A 92 30.42 -2.36 3.74
C SER A 92 29.17 -3.13 3.27
N TRP A 93 28.74 -2.88 2.04
CA TRP A 93 27.64 -3.60 1.42
C TRP A 93 27.90 -5.12 1.33
N GLN A 94 29.15 -5.57 1.15
CA GLN A 94 29.49 -7.00 1.15
C GLN A 94 29.15 -7.66 2.47
N SER A 95 29.55 -7.03 3.59
CA SER A 95 29.28 -7.54 4.93
C SER A 95 27.78 -7.57 5.24
N LEU A 96 27.03 -6.57 4.77
CA LEU A 96 25.57 -6.53 4.84
C LEU A 96 24.91 -7.66 4.04
N TRP A 97 25.33 -7.87 2.79
CA TRP A 97 24.79 -8.91 1.91
C TRP A 97 25.07 -10.30 2.48
N SER A 98 26.32 -10.55 2.90
CA SER A 98 26.73 -11.77 3.59
C SER A 98 25.94 -12.02 4.87
N TYR A 99 25.67 -10.97 5.66
CA TYR A 99 24.85 -11.08 6.87
C TYR A 99 23.44 -11.58 6.54
N PHE A 100 22.75 -10.99 5.56
CA PHE A 100 21.41 -11.44 5.19
C PHE A 100 21.42 -12.83 4.57
N ALA A 101 22.37 -13.14 3.69
CA ALA A 101 22.50 -14.48 3.10
C ALA A 101 22.66 -15.58 4.15
N GLY A 102 23.44 -15.31 5.22
CA GLY A 102 23.70 -16.24 6.31
C GLY A 102 22.60 -16.32 7.37
N ASN A 103 21.73 -15.32 7.49
CA ASN A 103 20.71 -15.25 8.56
C ASN A 103 19.26 -15.41 8.08
N ILE A 104 18.95 -15.04 6.84
CA ILE A 104 17.61 -15.17 6.28
C ILE A 104 17.38 -16.63 5.88
N GLN A 105 16.42 -17.30 6.48
CA GLN A 105 15.90 -18.58 6.01
C GLN A 105 14.74 -18.29 5.09
N ASP A 106 14.81 -18.77 3.85
CA ASP A 106 13.76 -18.59 2.84
C ASP A 106 13.50 -19.92 2.16
N LEU A 107 12.35 -20.53 2.47
CA LEU A 107 11.98 -21.85 1.98
C LEU A 107 11.36 -21.77 0.59
N ASP A 108 11.38 -22.88 -0.15
CA ASP A 108 10.73 -22.99 -1.47
C ASP A 108 9.23 -22.68 -1.43
N SER A 109 8.60 -22.77 -0.25
CA SER A 109 7.21 -22.41 0.00
C SER A 109 6.97 -20.91 0.23
N ASN A 110 7.98 -20.05 0.05
CA ASN A 110 8.02 -18.63 0.41
C ASN A 110 8.00 -18.32 1.92
N LEU A 111 7.85 -19.31 2.79
CA LEU A 111 7.94 -19.08 4.22
C LEU A 111 9.38 -18.65 4.57
N ASN A 112 9.52 -17.50 5.25
CA ASN A 112 10.82 -16.98 5.66
C ASN A 112 10.80 -16.31 7.02
N ASN A 113 11.98 -16.08 7.58
CA ASN A 113 12.18 -15.56 8.94
C ASN A 113 12.51 -14.05 9.00
N ARG A 114 12.20 -13.27 7.96
CA ARG A 114 12.69 -11.87 7.85
C ARG A 114 12.21 -10.97 9.00
N PHE A 115 11.00 -11.20 9.52
CA PHE A 115 10.46 -10.40 10.63
C PHE A 115 11.21 -10.71 11.92
N GLU A 116 11.51 -11.98 12.16
CA GLU A 116 12.31 -12.45 13.29
C GLU A 116 13.72 -11.88 13.24
N ILE A 117 14.33 -11.81 12.06
CA ILE A 117 15.64 -11.15 11.85
C ILE A 117 15.56 -9.65 12.15
N ALA A 118 14.55 -8.94 11.62
CA ALA A 118 14.35 -7.51 11.87
C ALA A 118 14.12 -7.22 13.36
N GLY A 119 13.26 -7.99 14.03
CA GLY A 119 13.02 -7.87 15.47
C GLY A 119 14.26 -8.18 16.30
N ARG A 120 15.07 -9.18 15.91
CA ARG A 120 16.34 -9.48 16.57
C ARG A 120 17.35 -8.36 16.39
N LEU A 121 17.49 -7.80 15.19
CA LEU A 121 18.36 -6.65 14.93
C LEU A 121 17.99 -5.47 15.83
N ASN A 122 16.70 -5.14 15.93
CA ASN A 122 16.19 -4.09 16.81
C ASN A 122 16.51 -4.30 18.30
N ARG A 123 16.52 -5.55 18.80
CA ARG A 123 16.85 -5.83 20.21
C ARG A 123 18.33 -5.87 20.49
N ASP A 124 19.11 -6.38 19.55
CA ASP A 124 20.50 -6.77 19.82
C ASP A 124 21.48 -5.70 19.31
N LYS A 125 21.42 -5.37 18.02
CA LYS A 125 22.38 -4.46 17.38
C LYS A 125 21.91 -3.01 17.33
N LEU A 126 20.59 -2.82 17.26
CA LEU A 126 19.92 -1.52 17.17
C LEU A 126 19.15 -1.18 18.46
N ALA A 127 19.54 -1.77 19.60
CA ALA A 127 18.79 -1.64 20.85
C ALA A 127 18.57 -0.20 21.30
N HIS A 128 19.54 0.68 21.02
CA HIS A 128 19.50 2.09 21.35
C HIS A 128 18.76 2.95 20.31
N ALA A 129 18.51 2.41 19.12
CA ALA A 129 17.77 3.07 18.05
C ALA A 129 17.07 2.02 17.14
N PRO A 130 15.95 1.42 17.58
CA PRO A 130 15.28 0.36 16.83
C PRO A 130 14.70 0.88 15.50
N MET A 131 15.41 0.61 14.41
CA MET A 131 15.05 1.16 13.10
C MET A 131 13.94 0.37 12.42
N PHE A 132 13.92 -0.97 12.50
CA PHE A 132 12.94 -1.75 11.74
C PHE A 132 11.54 -1.63 12.32
N TRP A 133 10.52 -1.58 11.47
CA TRP A 133 9.12 -1.51 11.88
C TRP A 133 8.18 -2.09 10.84
N GLY A 134 6.97 -2.44 11.25
CA GLY A 134 5.95 -3.01 10.37
C GLY A 134 5.91 -4.53 10.45
N ARG A 135 4.83 -5.06 11.01
CA ARG A 135 4.53 -6.51 11.01
C ARG A 135 3.02 -6.72 10.98
N PRO A 136 2.53 -7.91 10.60
CA PRO A 136 1.12 -8.24 10.79
C PRO A 136 0.71 -8.08 12.27
N GLU A 137 -0.45 -7.46 12.52
CA GLU A 137 -0.94 -7.17 13.88
C GLU A 137 -1.04 -8.44 14.75
N PHE A 138 -1.42 -9.56 14.14
CA PHE A 138 -1.62 -10.85 14.82
C PHE A 138 -0.32 -11.62 15.12
N GLN A 139 0.83 -11.20 14.59
CA GLN A 139 2.12 -11.86 14.88
C GLN A 139 2.85 -11.10 15.96
N ASP A 140 3.10 -11.70 17.12
CA ASP A 140 3.95 -11.09 18.15
C ASP A 140 5.43 -11.41 17.88
N ILE A 141 6.16 -10.44 17.34
CA ILE A 141 7.59 -10.56 17.04
C ILE A 141 8.35 -9.62 17.99
N PRO A 142 9.11 -10.15 18.97
CA PRO A 142 9.81 -9.31 19.94
C PRO A 142 10.72 -8.29 19.26
N GLY A 143 10.69 -7.04 19.71
CA GLY A 143 11.52 -5.96 19.15
C GLY A 143 11.08 -5.42 17.79
N LEU A 144 9.99 -5.92 17.19
CA LEU A 144 9.45 -5.38 15.95
C LEU A 144 8.04 -4.83 16.18
N SER A 145 7.88 -3.51 16.08
CA SER A 145 6.60 -2.85 16.24
C SER A 145 5.69 -3.07 15.02
N PRO A 146 4.36 -3.19 15.20
CA PRO A 146 3.43 -3.29 14.08
C PRO A 146 3.37 -2.00 13.26
N LYS A 147 3.63 -0.84 13.87
CA LYS A 147 3.61 0.48 13.23
C LYS A 147 4.96 1.18 13.38
N LYS A 148 5.16 2.23 12.60
CA LYS A 148 6.33 3.11 12.74
C LYS A 148 6.35 3.67 14.18
N PRO A 149 7.48 3.60 14.91
CA PRO A 149 7.57 4.18 16.24
C PRO A 149 7.50 5.71 16.19
N GLU A 150 6.92 6.30 17.24
CA GLU A 150 6.82 7.74 17.44
C GLU A 150 7.31 8.10 18.86
N PRO A 151 8.36 8.94 19.00
CA PRO A 151 9.20 9.47 17.93
C PRO A 151 10.00 8.37 17.21
N TYR A 152 10.28 8.57 15.93
CA TYR A 152 11.15 7.65 15.18
C TYR A 152 12.62 7.91 15.55
N PRO A 153 13.45 6.87 15.76
CA PRO A 153 14.86 7.07 16.09
C PRO A 153 15.61 7.86 15.02
N ASP A 154 16.50 8.75 15.45
CA ASP A 154 17.28 9.64 14.58
C ASP A 154 18.78 9.30 14.54
N ALA A 155 19.21 8.25 15.23
CA ALA A 155 20.60 7.80 15.27
C ALA A 155 21.14 7.31 13.91
N LEU A 156 20.24 6.83 13.03
CA LEU A 156 20.52 6.49 11.65
C LEU A 156 19.49 7.17 10.75
N ALA A 157 19.89 7.52 9.54
CA ALA A 157 18.97 8.11 8.58
C ALA A 157 17.83 7.14 8.24
N GLU A 158 16.60 7.66 8.14
CA GLU A 158 15.45 6.87 7.74
C GLU A 158 15.52 6.47 6.25
N LYS A 159 16.13 7.30 5.41
CA LYS A 159 16.22 7.12 3.95
C LYS A 159 17.67 7.23 3.47
N ARG A 160 18.00 6.48 2.43
CA ARG A 160 19.23 6.60 1.64
C ARG A 160 19.22 7.90 0.86
N ILE A 161 20.39 8.31 0.37
CA ILE A 161 20.56 9.44 -0.55
C ILE A 161 19.67 9.26 -1.79
N ALA A 162 19.58 8.03 -2.32
CA ALA A 162 18.71 7.73 -3.46
C ALA A 162 17.21 7.96 -3.14
N GLU A 163 16.73 7.47 -2.00
CA GLU A 163 15.34 7.63 -1.56
C GLU A 163 14.99 9.07 -1.20
N GLY A 164 15.97 9.87 -0.74
CA GLY A 164 15.81 11.31 -0.50
C GLY A 164 15.53 12.12 -1.77
N ARG A 165 15.82 11.57 -2.95
CA ARG A 165 15.60 12.23 -4.26
C ARG A 165 14.23 11.93 -4.86
N THR A 166 13.37 11.17 -4.17
CA THR A 166 12.02 10.85 -4.63
C THR A 166 11.02 10.83 -3.47
N ASP A 167 9.94 11.59 -3.62
CA ASP A 167 8.90 11.71 -2.59
C ASP A 167 8.14 10.39 -2.33
N ARG A 168 8.23 9.42 -3.25
CA ARG A 168 7.43 8.18 -3.20
C ARG A 168 8.17 6.99 -2.61
N ALA A 169 9.51 7.02 -2.56
CA ALA A 169 10.26 5.89 -2.04
C ALA A 169 10.03 5.75 -0.53
N GLN A 170 9.73 4.51 -0.12
CA GLN A 170 9.58 4.12 1.26
C GLN A 170 10.95 3.79 1.86
N PRO A 171 11.15 3.96 3.17
CA PRO A 171 12.41 3.61 3.81
C PRO A 171 12.64 2.10 3.83
N VAL A 172 13.90 1.68 3.62
CA VAL A 172 14.33 0.27 3.70
C VAL A 172 14.11 -0.37 5.09
N TRP A 173 13.82 0.44 6.11
CA TRP A 173 13.48 -0.03 7.46
C TRP A 173 12.04 -0.56 7.59
N LYS A 174 11.17 -0.29 6.60
CA LYS A 174 9.75 -0.69 6.61
C LYS A 174 9.57 -2.14 6.16
N MET A 175 9.11 -2.98 7.07
CA MET A 175 9.00 -4.43 6.90
C MET A 175 7.60 -4.91 6.46
N HIS A 176 6.52 -4.16 6.66
CA HIS A 176 5.16 -4.63 6.29
C HIS A 176 4.28 -3.50 5.70
N TYR A 177 3.13 -3.90 5.16
CA TYR A 177 2.16 -3.06 4.43
C TYR A 177 2.62 -2.60 3.05
N THR A 178 1.82 -1.77 2.39
CA THR A 178 2.11 -1.23 1.05
C THR A 178 3.46 -0.51 1.03
N GLY A 179 4.32 -0.88 0.07
CA GLY A 179 5.68 -0.37 -0.05
C GLY A 179 6.63 -0.87 1.04
N SER A 180 6.51 -2.12 1.46
CA SER A 180 7.40 -2.79 2.43
C SER A 180 8.74 -3.21 1.81
N VAL A 181 9.47 -2.21 1.32
CA VAL A 181 10.74 -2.40 0.62
C VAL A 181 11.82 -3.05 1.48
N GLY A 182 11.77 -2.92 2.81
CA GLY A 182 12.70 -3.61 3.71
C GLY A 182 12.57 -5.13 3.68
N SER A 183 11.33 -5.63 3.58
CA SER A 183 11.08 -7.06 3.41
C SER A 183 11.59 -7.58 2.07
N GLN A 184 11.41 -6.80 1.00
CA GLN A 184 11.91 -7.13 -0.33
C GLN A 184 13.45 -7.11 -0.36
N ALA A 185 14.08 -6.09 0.22
CA ALA A 185 15.53 -5.97 0.33
C ALA A 185 16.14 -7.17 1.07
N MET A 186 15.66 -7.50 2.28
CA MET A 186 16.23 -8.61 3.07
C MET A 186 16.14 -9.96 2.36
N THR A 187 14.99 -10.26 1.72
CA THR A 187 14.80 -11.54 1.01
C THR A 187 15.51 -11.56 -0.34
N GLY A 188 15.51 -10.45 -1.07
CA GLY A 188 16.15 -10.30 -2.37
C GLY A 188 17.68 -10.34 -2.26
N ILE A 189 18.27 -9.52 -1.39
CA ILE A 189 19.71 -9.50 -1.12
C ILE A 189 20.22 -10.89 -0.72
N ALA A 190 19.51 -11.59 0.18
CA ALA A 190 19.91 -12.93 0.59
C ALA A 190 19.94 -13.94 -0.57
N GLN A 191 19.00 -13.85 -1.52
CA GLN A 191 18.98 -14.72 -2.70
C GLN A 191 20.05 -14.33 -3.73
N LEU A 192 20.27 -13.03 -3.96
CA LEU A 192 21.29 -12.54 -4.88
C LEU A 192 22.71 -12.85 -4.39
N GLU A 193 22.97 -12.73 -3.09
CA GLU A 193 24.28 -13.07 -2.53
C GLU A 193 24.56 -14.57 -2.60
N ARG A 194 23.56 -15.42 -2.38
CA ARG A 194 23.69 -16.88 -2.63
C ARG A 194 23.96 -17.21 -4.08
N LEU A 195 23.36 -16.45 -5.01
CA LEU A 195 23.64 -16.61 -6.43
C LEU A 195 25.08 -16.22 -6.76
N ARG A 196 25.60 -15.13 -6.17
CA ARG A 196 26.99 -14.68 -6.35
C ARG A 196 28.00 -15.64 -5.74
N GLY A 197 27.67 -16.27 -4.62
CA GLY A 197 28.50 -17.28 -3.97
C GLY A 197 28.43 -18.68 -4.58
N ASP A 198 27.55 -18.91 -5.56
CA ASP A 198 27.44 -20.19 -6.25
C ASP A 198 28.60 -20.39 -7.22
N GLU A 199 29.25 -21.56 -7.19
CA GLU A 199 30.41 -21.88 -8.04
C GLU A 199 30.13 -21.67 -9.54
N GLU A 200 28.88 -21.83 -9.98
CA GLU A 200 28.49 -21.62 -11.38
C GLU A 200 28.61 -20.16 -11.82
N PHE A 201 28.33 -19.22 -10.91
CA PHE A 201 28.22 -17.78 -11.21
C PHE A 201 29.23 -16.90 -10.48
N ALA A 202 30.00 -17.48 -9.56
CA ALA A 202 31.10 -16.82 -8.88
C ALA A 202 32.02 -16.13 -9.92
N GLU A 203 32.45 -14.91 -9.60
CA GLU A 203 33.30 -14.06 -10.46
C GLU A 203 32.66 -13.59 -11.79
N LYS A 204 31.44 -14.06 -12.13
CA LYS A 204 30.71 -13.65 -13.36
C LYS A 204 29.69 -12.55 -13.11
N ILE A 205 29.40 -12.24 -11.85
CA ILE A 205 28.39 -11.28 -11.44
C ILE A 205 29.06 -10.08 -10.77
N ALA A 206 28.72 -8.87 -11.22
CA ALA A 206 28.97 -7.63 -10.49
C ALA A 206 27.67 -7.00 -9.98
N VAL A 207 27.71 -6.37 -8.82
CA VAL A 207 26.60 -5.58 -8.26
C VAL A 207 26.85 -4.09 -8.51
N TRP A 208 25.97 -3.46 -9.28
CA TRP A 208 26.01 -2.03 -9.54
C TRP A 208 25.27 -1.25 -8.43
N PRO A 209 25.79 -0.08 -7.99
CA PRO A 209 27.05 0.57 -8.39
C PRO A 209 28.27 0.12 -7.57
N PHE A 210 28.08 -0.79 -6.62
CA PHE A 210 29.07 -1.14 -5.60
C PHE A 210 30.41 -1.65 -6.14
N GLU A 211 30.39 -2.64 -7.04
CA GLU A 211 31.60 -3.23 -7.61
C GLU A 211 32.02 -2.50 -8.88
N THR A 212 31.06 -1.89 -9.55
CA THR A 212 31.29 -1.25 -10.85
C THR A 212 31.72 0.21 -10.74
N ARG A 213 31.63 0.79 -9.52
CA ARG A 213 31.78 2.22 -9.25
C ARG A 213 31.04 3.05 -10.28
N PHE A 214 29.72 2.85 -10.33
CA PHE A 214 28.86 3.33 -11.41
C PHE A 214 29.23 2.73 -12.78
N THR A 215 29.87 3.50 -13.67
CA THR A 215 30.26 3.03 -15.02
C THR A 215 31.77 2.88 -15.21
N GLU A 216 32.55 2.98 -14.13
CA GLU A 216 34.01 2.90 -14.18
C GLU A 216 34.49 1.47 -14.52
N VAL A 217 33.88 0.44 -13.92
CA VAL A 217 34.28 -0.95 -14.04
C VAL A 217 33.07 -1.81 -14.44
N MET A 218 32.85 -2.00 -15.73
CA MET A 218 31.66 -2.70 -16.27
C MET A 218 32.05 -3.97 -17.04
N ASP A 219 33.00 -4.76 -16.51
CA ASP A 219 33.57 -5.90 -17.24
C ASP A 219 32.83 -7.22 -16.99
N ALA A 220 32.18 -7.38 -15.84
CA ALA A 220 31.46 -8.61 -15.51
C ALA A 220 30.38 -8.94 -16.56
N PRO A 221 30.23 -10.22 -16.95
CA PRO A 221 29.24 -10.61 -17.96
C PRO A 221 27.81 -10.43 -17.45
N ILE A 222 27.56 -10.48 -16.14
CA ILE A 222 26.25 -10.23 -15.55
C ILE A 222 26.36 -9.04 -14.59
N VAL A 223 25.48 -8.06 -14.73
CA VAL A 223 25.40 -6.92 -13.82
C VAL A 223 24.02 -6.91 -13.15
N LEU A 224 24.00 -7.02 -11.83
CA LEU A 224 22.79 -6.85 -11.02
C LEU A 224 22.65 -5.37 -10.65
N ALA A 225 21.46 -4.82 -10.77
CA ALA A 225 21.19 -3.43 -10.43
C ALA A 225 19.83 -3.25 -9.77
N GLU A 226 19.76 -2.31 -8.84
CA GLU A 226 18.50 -1.84 -8.27
C GLU A 226 17.78 -0.95 -9.29
N ILE A 227 16.48 -1.21 -9.46
CA ILE A 227 15.59 -0.42 -10.32
C ILE A 227 14.41 0.10 -9.50
N TYR A 228 13.73 1.10 -10.03
CA TYR A 228 12.49 1.59 -9.44
C TYR A 228 11.50 1.92 -10.56
N PRO A 229 10.52 1.04 -10.85
CA PRO A 229 9.60 1.20 -11.98
C PRO A 229 8.88 2.56 -12.02
N SER A 230 8.61 3.14 -10.84
CA SER A 230 7.96 4.44 -10.72
C SER A 230 8.77 5.63 -11.30
N LEU A 231 10.04 5.44 -11.68
CA LEU A 231 10.84 6.46 -12.37
C LEU A 231 10.51 6.59 -13.87
N PHE A 232 9.85 5.58 -14.45
CA PHE A 232 9.61 5.48 -15.88
C PHE A 232 8.12 5.56 -16.20
N ASP A 233 7.80 6.02 -17.41
CA ASP A 233 6.43 6.08 -17.90
C ASP A 233 5.98 4.67 -18.31
N ILE A 234 5.16 4.03 -17.47
CA ILE A 234 4.69 2.66 -17.68
C ILE A 234 3.51 2.63 -18.65
N GLN A 235 3.62 1.85 -19.72
CA GLN A 235 2.56 1.66 -20.70
C GLN A 235 1.55 0.64 -20.16
N ARG A 236 0.32 1.09 -19.84
CA ARG A 236 -0.71 0.24 -19.24
C ARG A 236 -1.48 -0.55 -20.28
N GLN A 237 -1.55 -1.86 -20.11
CA GLN A 237 -2.36 -2.74 -20.96
C GLN A 237 -3.67 -3.11 -20.23
N SER A 238 -4.79 -3.03 -20.93
CA SER A 238 -6.11 -3.33 -20.34
C SER A 238 -6.19 -4.80 -19.92
N GLY A 239 -6.68 -5.06 -18.70
CA GLY A 239 -6.89 -6.41 -18.17
C GLY A 239 -5.64 -7.12 -17.62
N ARG A 240 -4.49 -6.44 -17.52
CA ARG A 240 -3.25 -7.00 -16.95
C ARG A 240 -2.86 -6.35 -15.61
N PRO A 241 -2.22 -7.10 -14.68
CA PRO A 241 -1.64 -6.52 -13.48
C PRO A 241 -0.60 -5.44 -13.80
N LEU A 242 -0.52 -4.39 -12.97
CA LEU A 242 0.46 -3.30 -13.14
C LEU A 242 1.90 -3.81 -13.09
N ASP A 243 2.17 -4.76 -12.22
CA ASP A 243 3.48 -5.37 -12.01
C ASP A 243 4.02 -5.99 -13.32
N ALA A 244 3.14 -6.62 -14.11
CA ALA A 244 3.48 -7.19 -15.42
C ALA A 244 3.85 -6.10 -16.44
N ASP A 245 3.03 -5.04 -16.53
CA ASP A 245 3.29 -3.90 -17.42
C ASP A 245 4.60 -3.19 -17.04
N GLN A 246 4.90 -3.10 -15.73
CA GLN A 246 6.12 -2.48 -15.22
C GLN A 246 7.37 -3.21 -15.67
N VAL A 247 7.45 -4.54 -15.46
CA VAL A 247 8.63 -5.30 -15.82
C VAL A 247 8.87 -5.34 -17.33
N GLU A 248 7.80 -5.47 -18.14
CA GLU A 248 7.88 -5.41 -19.62
C GLU A 248 8.39 -4.06 -20.10
N THR A 249 7.75 -2.98 -19.65
CA THR A 249 8.10 -1.63 -20.10
C THR A 249 9.54 -1.28 -19.73
N LEU A 250 10.00 -1.65 -18.53
CA LEU A 250 11.38 -1.36 -18.12
C LEU A 250 12.41 -2.17 -18.93
N ALA A 251 12.15 -3.46 -19.19
CA ALA A 251 13.05 -4.28 -20.00
C ALA A 251 13.21 -3.68 -21.40
N GLU A 252 12.10 -3.24 -22.02
CA GLU A 252 12.11 -2.56 -23.31
C GLU A 252 12.83 -1.21 -23.26
N ILE A 253 12.57 -0.37 -22.25
CA ILE A 253 13.22 0.93 -22.09
C ILE A 253 14.73 0.76 -21.97
N PHE A 254 15.21 -0.15 -21.12
CA PHE A 254 16.64 -0.35 -20.91
C PHE A 254 17.32 -0.88 -22.17
N ALA A 255 16.75 -1.92 -22.79
CA ALA A 255 17.29 -2.49 -24.02
C ALA A 255 17.34 -1.48 -25.16
N LYS A 256 16.25 -0.72 -25.37
CA LYS A 256 16.18 0.32 -26.41
C LYS A 256 17.19 1.43 -26.15
N ARG A 257 17.31 1.90 -24.91
CA ARG A 257 18.30 2.93 -24.56
C ARG A 257 19.72 2.43 -24.77
N ASP A 258 19.97 1.14 -24.58
CA ASP A 258 21.32 0.61 -24.75
C ASP A 258 21.68 0.48 -26.22
N ILE A 259 20.75 0.01 -27.06
CA ILE A 259 20.86 0.02 -28.53
C ILE A 259 21.20 1.44 -29.03
N GLU A 260 20.54 2.46 -28.47
CA GLU A 260 20.78 3.86 -28.79
C GLU A 260 22.08 4.44 -28.18
N ASN A 261 22.89 3.63 -27.49
CA ASN A 261 24.10 4.02 -26.75
C ASN A 261 23.83 5.08 -25.65
N ARG A 262 22.60 5.13 -25.12
CA ARG A 262 22.18 6.04 -24.07
C ARG A 262 22.06 5.37 -22.71
N PHE A 263 22.03 4.04 -22.63
CA PHE A 263 21.84 3.35 -21.35
C PHE A 263 22.98 3.59 -20.35
N LYS A 264 24.22 3.73 -20.82
CA LYS A 264 25.38 4.09 -19.97
C LYS A 264 25.08 5.29 -19.06
N SER A 265 24.36 6.29 -19.58
CA SER A 265 24.04 7.49 -18.80
C SER A 265 23.03 7.24 -17.66
N TYR A 266 22.23 6.18 -17.71
CA TYR A 266 21.40 5.75 -16.57
C TYR A 266 22.24 5.10 -15.45
N LEU A 267 23.42 4.59 -15.79
CA LEU A 267 24.33 3.91 -14.87
C LEU A 267 25.44 4.82 -14.35
N SER A 268 25.61 6.01 -14.94
CA SER A 268 26.65 6.99 -14.59
C SER A 268 26.37 7.68 -13.25
N VAL A 269 27.42 8.21 -12.63
CA VAL A 269 27.32 9.09 -11.46
C VAL A 269 26.44 10.31 -11.80
N PRO A 270 25.42 10.63 -10.99
CA PRO A 270 24.66 11.87 -11.14
C PRO A 270 25.57 13.10 -10.98
N ALA A 271 25.40 14.10 -11.84
CA ALA A 271 26.29 15.27 -11.87
C ALA A 271 26.25 16.14 -10.60
N ASP A 272 25.18 16.03 -9.81
CA ASP A 272 24.94 16.77 -8.57
C ASP A 272 25.34 15.99 -7.31
N LEU A 273 25.88 14.78 -7.44
CA LEU A 273 26.32 13.95 -6.32
C LEU A 273 27.75 14.35 -5.90
N SER A 274 27.97 14.62 -4.62
CA SER A 274 29.31 14.96 -4.12
C SER A 274 30.22 13.73 -4.11
N GLN A 275 31.55 13.92 -4.09
CA GLN A 275 32.48 12.77 -3.99
C GLN A 275 32.25 11.95 -2.71
N GLU A 276 31.90 12.59 -1.60
CA GLU A 276 31.60 11.90 -0.33
C GLU A 276 30.35 11.04 -0.45
N ASP A 277 29.31 11.55 -1.12
CA ASP A 277 28.09 10.80 -1.38
C ASP A 277 28.34 9.64 -2.34
N VAL A 278 29.19 9.82 -3.36
CA VAL A 278 29.61 8.74 -4.26
C VAL A 278 30.28 7.61 -3.48
N GLU A 279 31.24 7.91 -2.60
CA GLU A 279 31.89 6.88 -1.79
C GLU A 279 30.90 6.21 -0.83
N THR A 280 29.95 6.96 -0.26
CA THR A 280 28.88 6.40 0.59
C THR A 280 27.99 5.43 -0.18
N VAL A 281 27.58 5.82 -1.39
CA VAL A 281 26.75 5.01 -2.28
C VAL A 281 27.45 3.72 -2.69
N VAL A 282 28.74 3.80 -3.02
CA VAL A 282 29.55 2.65 -3.41
C VAL A 282 29.91 1.76 -2.21
N ALA A 283 30.05 2.33 -1.01
CA ALA A 283 30.39 1.57 0.19
C ALA A 283 29.19 0.84 0.79
N GLU A 284 28.01 1.48 0.87
CA GLU A 284 26.90 0.97 1.69
C GLU A 284 25.50 1.10 1.05
N GLU A 285 25.17 2.24 0.45
CA GLU A 285 23.76 2.57 0.17
C GLU A 285 23.22 1.97 -1.14
N GLY A 286 24.03 1.93 -2.19
CA GLY A 286 23.60 1.59 -3.54
C GLY A 286 22.87 2.74 -4.23
N TRP A 287 22.47 2.54 -5.48
CA TRP A 287 21.79 3.55 -6.30
C TRP A 287 20.67 2.93 -7.13
N ILE A 288 19.79 3.78 -7.69
CA ILE A 288 18.68 3.36 -8.54
C ILE A 288 19.01 3.71 -10.00
N VAL A 289 18.89 2.75 -10.91
CA VAL A 289 19.17 2.97 -12.34
C VAL A 289 18.29 4.08 -12.91
N GLY A 290 18.92 5.08 -13.55
CA GLY A 290 18.24 6.22 -14.18
C GLY A 290 17.88 7.35 -13.21
N LEU A 291 18.07 7.19 -11.90
CA LEU A 291 17.83 8.25 -10.93
C LEU A 291 18.87 9.37 -11.09
N GLY A 292 18.39 10.60 -11.31
CA GLY A 292 19.22 11.79 -11.55
C GLY A 292 19.61 12.04 -13.01
N TRP A 293 19.30 11.11 -13.92
CA TRP A 293 19.71 11.22 -15.33
C TRP A 293 19.12 12.44 -16.06
N GLN A 294 17.90 12.87 -15.71
CA GLN A 294 17.25 14.02 -16.36
C GLN A 294 17.98 15.35 -16.14
N GLN A 295 18.84 15.46 -15.11
CA GLN A 295 19.61 16.67 -14.84
C GLN A 295 20.91 16.76 -15.65
N ALA A 296 21.40 15.65 -16.20
CA ALA A 296 22.67 15.60 -16.95
C ALA A 296 22.54 16.07 -18.42
N ALA A 297 21.32 16.20 -18.96
CA ALA A 297 21.08 16.58 -20.37
C ALA A 297 21.10 18.11 -20.63
N GLY A 298 21.75 18.89 -19.76
CA GLY A 298 21.74 20.35 -19.77
C GLY A 298 23.10 21.00 -20.02
N THR A 299 23.63 20.88 -21.25
CA THR A 299 24.62 21.86 -21.75
C THR A 299 24.34 22.21 -23.20
N GLY A 300 23.88 23.44 -23.44
CA GLY A 300 23.95 24.10 -24.74
C GLY A 300 22.61 24.42 -25.41
N ALA A 301 21.88 25.42 -24.91
CA ALA A 301 21.19 26.39 -25.76
C ALA A 301 20.81 27.62 -24.95
N SER A 302 21.20 28.77 -25.48
CA SER A 302 20.86 30.12 -25.09
C SER A 302 19.36 30.32 -24.84
N SER A 303 19.09 31.24 -23.91
CA SER A 303 17.79 31.82 -23.61
C SER A 303 17.02 32.22 -24.87
N GLU A 304 15.93 31.53 -25.15
CA GLU A 304 14.75 32.09 -25.79
C GLU A 304 13.51 31.37 -25.25
N ASN A 305 12.49 32.16 -24.90
CA ASN A 305 11.27 31.76 -24.22
C ASN A 305 10.52 30.63 -24.93
N GLY A 306 10.32 29.51 -24.23
CA GLY A 306 9.53 28.38 -24.69
C GLY A 306 9.44 27.28 -23.64
N ASN A 307 8.79 27.60 -22.51
CA ASN A 307 8.61 26.72 -21.35
C ASN A 307 7.88 25.42 -21.71
N GLY A 308 8.63 24.34 -21.93
CA GLY A 308 8.16 22.97 -22.08
C GLY A 308 8.26 22.15 -20.79
N GLY A 309 8.12 22.79 -19.63
CA GLY A 309 8.08 22.10 -18.34
C GLY A 309 6.99 21.03 -18.33
N LYS A 310 7.27 19.86 -17.75
CA LYS A 310 6.23 18.90 -17.34
C LYS A 310 5.13 19.73 -16.68
N ARG A 311 3.94 19.73 -17.28
CA ARG A 311 2.79 20.50 -16.80
C ARG A 311 2.55 20.07 -15.36
N ARG A 312 3.02 20.84 -14.38
CA ARG A 312 2.72 20.61 -12.97
C ARG A 312 1.21 20.78 -12.91
N LEU A 313 0.50 19.67 -12.75
CA LEU A 313 -0.93 19.72 -12.54
C LEU A 313 -1.13 20.58 -11.30
N ASP A 314 -1.88 21.66 -11.48
CA ASP A 314 -2.20 22.59 -10.43
C ASP A 314 -3.35 21.99 -9.63
N TYR A 315 -3.04 21.58 -8.40
CA TYR A 315 -4.03 21.05 -7.47
C TYR A 315 -3.60 21.34 -6.03
N LEU A 316 -4.60 21.50 -5.17
CA LEU A 316 -4.42 21.76 -3.75
C LEU A 316 -3.80 20.56 -3.05
N ARG A 317 -2.77 20.78 -2.21
CA ARG A 317 -1.98 19.70 -1.58
C ARG A 317 -2.08 19.62 -0.06
N SER A 318 -2.59 20.66 0.60
CA SER A 318 -2.83 20.62 2.05
C SER A 318 -4.12 19.83 2.30
N PRO A 319 -4.08 18.71 3.03
CA PRO A 319 -5.27 17.95 3.40
C PRO A 319 -6.32 18.84 4.09
N GLU A 320 -5.90 19.71 4.99
CA GLU A 320 -6.76 20.62 5.75
C GLU A 320 -7.47 21.59 4.80
N GLN A 321 -6.73 22.18 3.86
CA GLN A 321 -7.30 23.06 2.85
C GLN A 321 -8.22 22.30 1.88
N ILE A 322 -7.89 21.06 1.52
CA ILE A 322 -8.75 20.20 0.67
C ILE A 322 -10.08 19.93 1.37
N TYR A 323 -10.06 19.58 2.66
CA TYR A 323 -11.27 19.34 3.43
C TYR A 323 -12.10 20.60 3.65
N ALA A 324 -11.46 21.71 4.03
CA ALA A 324 -12.13 22.99 4.20
C ALA A 324 -12.80 23.45 2.90
N GLU A 325 -12.08 23.35 1.79
CA GLU A 325 -12.58 23.72 0.48
C GLU A 325 -13.69 22.77 -0.01
N SER A 326 -13.54 21.46 0.21
CA SER A 326 -14.58 20.47 -0.11
C SER A 326 -15.87 20.73 0.68
N PHE A 327 -15.78 20.96 1.99
CA PHE A 327 -16.97 21.26 2.81
C PHE A 327 -17.60 22.61 2.46
N ARG A 328 -16.79 23.62 2.09
CA ARG A 328 -17.32 24.90 1.57
C ARG A 328 -18.13 24.68 0.30
N GLN A 329 -17.57 23.98 -0.69
CA GLN A 329 -18.27 23.68 -1.94
C GLN A 329 -19.54 22.85 -1.72
N ILE A 330 -19.52 21.89 -0.79
CA ILE A 330 -20.71 21.11 -0.45
C ILE A 330 -21.81 21.99 0.13
N ARG A 331 -21.48 22.88 1.09
CA ARG A 331 -22.46 23.83 1.67
C ARG A 331 -23.10 24.74 0.63
N GLU A 332 -22.38 25.08 -0.44
CA GLU A 332 -22.90 25.86 -1.57
C GLU A 332 -23.75 25.02 -2.53
N ALA A 333 -23.51 23.72 -2.60
CA ALA A 333 -24.14 22.81 -3.56
C ALA A 333 -25.40 22.12 -3.05
N ILE A 334 -25.66 22.12 -1.73
CA ILE A 334 -26.81 21.43 -1.13
C ILE A 334 -27.70 22.40 -0.33
N ASP A 335 -29.00 22.14 -0.33
CA ASP A 335 -29.95 22.86 0.52
C ASP A 335 -30.02 22.22 1.91
N LEU A 336 -29.40 22.89 2.90
CA LEU A 336 -29.43 22.49 4.30
C LEU A 336 -30.66 23.00 5.06
N SER A 337 -31.48 23.89 4.47
CA SER A 337 -32.58 24.56 5.18
C SER A 337 -33.70 23.62 5.65
N ARG A 338 -33.78 22.43 5.06
CA ARG A 338 -34.72 21.35 5.44
C ARG A 338 -34.26 20.49 6.62
N PHE A 339 -33.02 20.67 7.07
CA PHE A 339 -32.43 19.91 8.17
C PHE A 339 -32.19 20.83 9.36
N ASP A 340 -32.39 20.28 10.56
CA ASP A 340 -32.00 20.97 11.79
C ASP A 340 -30.49 21.23 11.81
N GLU A 341 -30.08 22.32 12.46
CA GLU A 341 -28.68 22.77 12.49
C GLU A 341 -27.74 21.67 13.01
N GLU A 342 -28.18 20.88 13.98
CA GLU A 342 -27.43 19.74 14.53
C GLU A 342 -27.13 18.63 13.51
N ALA A 343 -27.95 18.53 12.45
CA ALA A 343 -27.81 17.55 11.39
C ALA A 343 -26.93 18.04 10.23
N HIS A 344 -26.56 19.32 10.17
CA HIS A 344 -25.82 19.88 9.02
C HIS A 344 -24.48 19.17 8.80
N ASP A 345 -23.71 18.97 9.88
CA ASP A 345 -22.43 18.26 9.83
C ASP A 345 -22.58 16.82 9.31
N LEU A 346 -23.67 16.14 9.71
CA LEU A 346 -24.00 14.80 9.27
C LEU A 346 -24.26 14.77 7.75
N VAL A 347 -25.12 15.66 7.26
CA VAL A 347 -25.48 15.75 5.84
C VAL A 347 -24.24 16.05 5.00
N ILE A 348 -23.45 17.05 5.39
CA ILE A 348 -22.23 17.46 4.68
C ILE A 348 -21.23 16.30 4.60
N ARG A 349 -21.03 15.55 5.69
CA ARG A 349 -20.06 14.44 5.74
C ARG A 349 -20.52 13.24 4.89
N ILE A 350 -21.82 12.97 4.83
CA ILE A 350 -22.39 11.93 3.94
C ILE A 350 -22.19 12.31 2.47
N VAL A 351 -22.49 13.56 2.10
CA VAL A 351 -22.29 14.06 0.72
C VAL A 351 -20.81 14.04 0.35
N HIS A 352 -19.92 14.47 1.25
CA HIS A 352 -18.47 14.41 1.05
C HIS A 352 -17.98 12.99 0.76
N ALA A 353 -18.47 11.99 1.50
CA ALA A 353 -18.03 10.60 1.36
C ALA A 353 -18.40 9.96 0.02
N CYS A 354 -19.40 10.48 -0.69
CA CYS A 354 -19.85 9.94 -1.97
C CYS A 354 -19.60 10.87 -3.17
N GLY A 355 -19.40 12.18 -2.94
CA GLY A 355 -19.20 13.17 -3.98
C GLY A 355 -20.46 13.52 -4.79
N ILE A 356 -21.67 13.25 -4.27
CA ILE A 356 -22.95 13.43 -4.98
C ILE A 356 -23.86 14.35 -4.15
N PRO A 357 -23.96 15.67 -4.49
CA PRO A 357 -24.81 16.64 -3.77
C PRO A 357 -26.29 16.23 -3.67
N GLU A 358 -26.82 15.58 -4.69
CA GLU A 358 -28.22 15.13 -4.80
C GLU A 358 -28.60 14.10 -3.71
N VAL A 359 -27.61 13.48 -3.06
CA VAL A 359 -27.84 12.61 -1.90
C VAL A 359 -28.53 13.37 -0.77
N ALA A 360 -28.27 14.67 -0.60
CA ALA A 360 -28.94 15.49 0.42
C ALA A 360 -30.47 15.54 0.21
N GLU A 361 -30.95 15.54 -1.04
CA GLU A 361 -32.38 15.61 -1.34
C GLU A 361 -33.14 14.33 -0.96
N SER A 362 -32.46 13.19 -1.06
CA SER A 362 -33.04 11.87 -0.74
C SER A 362 -32.81 11.44 0.71
N LEU A 363 -32.04 12.20 1.50
CA LEU A 363 -31.67 11.87 2.87
C LEU A 363 -32.81 12.17 3.84
N THR A 364 -33.25 11.16 4.57
CA THR A 364 -34.25 11.28 5.64
C THR A 364 -33.59 11.01 6.98
N ILE A 365 -33.74 11.96 7.90
CA ILE A 365 -33.27 11.89 9.28
C ILE A 365 -34.52 11.99 10.14
N SER A 366 -34.78 10.99 10.98
CA SER A 366 -35.94 11.02 11.87
C SER A 366 -35.73 12.03 13.00
N GLU A 367 -36.82 12.40 13.67
CA GLU A 367 -36.76 13.13 14.94
C GLU A 367 -35.82 12.40 15.92
N ASP A 368 -35.06 13.19 16.68
CA ASP A 368 -34.06 12.76 17.68
C ASP A 368 -32.91 11.87 17.17
N ALA A 369 -32.79 11.61 15.86
CA ALA A 369 -31.77 10.67 15.36
C ALA A 369 -30.34 11.14 15.65
N VAL A 370 -30.06 12.43 15.45
CA VAL A 370 -28.73 12.99 15.71
C VAL A 370 -28.45 13.01 17.22
N ALA A 371 -29.38 13.57 18.01
CA ALA A 371 -29.25 13.63 19.46
C ALA A 371 -29.08 12.24 20.09
N SER A 372 -29.91 11.26 19.71
CA SER A 372 -29.87 9.88 20.22
C SER A 372 -28.56 9.18 19.84
N GLY A 373 -28.09 9.37 18.60
CA GLY A 373 -26.82 8.81 18.14
C GLY A 373 -25.63 9.36 18.91
N ARG A 374 -25.57 10.68 19.12
CA ARG A 374 -24.51 11.34 19.89
C ARG A 374 -24.51 10.87 21.34
N ALA A 375 -25.67 10.93 22.01
CA ALA A 375 -25.80 10.53 23.40
C ALA A 375 -25.42 9.05 23.62
N ALA A 376 -25.78 8.16 22.70
CA ALA A 376 -25.38 6.76 22.76
C ALA A 376 -23.86 6.59 22.65
N LEU A 377 -23.22 7.26 21.69
CA LEU A 377 -21.77 7.20 21.53
C LEU A 377 -21.03 7.78 22.74
N GLU A 378 -21.44 8.94 23.24
CA GLU A 378 -20.89 9.53 24.47
C GLU A 378 -21.08 8.60 25.69
N GLY A 379 -22.21 7.89 25.73
CA GLY A 379 -22.52 6.84 26.71
C GLY A 379 -21.76 5.52 26.50
N SER A 380 -20.71 5.48 25.67
CA SER A 380 -19.89 4.30 25.37
C SER A 380 -20.64 3.15 24.68
N ALA A 381 -21.79 3.42 24.04
CA ALA A 381 -22.52 2.41 23.29
C ALA A 381 -21.68 1.86 22.12
N SER A 382 -21.90 0.60 21.77
CA SER A 382 -21.20 -0.03 20.65
C SER A 382 -21.72 0.50 19.30
N VAL A 383 -20.83 0.58 18.31
CA VAL A 383 -21.19 0.76 16.91
C VAL A 383 -21.25 -0.61 16.26
N ILE A 384 -22.44 -1.08 15.90
CA ILE A 384 -22.63 -2.40 15.29
C ILE A 384 -22.82 -2.22 13.79
N VAL A 385 -22.09 -2.99 12.98
CA VAL A 385 -22.07 -2.79 11.53
C VAL A 385 -22.32 -4.07 10.75
N ASP A 386 -22.90 -3.92 9.55
CA ASP A 386 -23.26 -5.05 8.69
C ASP A 386 -22.09 -5.62 7.87
N SER A 387 -21.02 -4.85 7.69
CA SER A 387 -19.89 -5.22 6.83
C SER A 387 -18.57 -4.63 7.32
N GLU A 388 -17.46 -5.33 7.02
CA GLU A 388 -16.11 -4.89 7.41
C GLU A 388 -15.74 -3.55 6.77
N MET A 389 -16.27 -3.24 5.58
CA MET A 389 -16.03 -1.93 4.95
C MET A 389 -16.61 -0.77 5.78
N VAL A 390 -17.78 -0.96 6.39
CA VAL A 390 -18.32 0.05 7.34
C VAL A 390 -17.42 0.12 8.57
N ALA A 391 -17.03 -1.03 9.13
CA ALA A 391 -16.15 -1.09 10.30
C ALA A 391 -14.83 -0.34 10.09
N HIS A 392 -14.22 -0.49 8.90
CA HIS A 392 -12.97 0.17 8.53
C HIS A 392 -13.12 1.65 8.20
N GLY A 393 -14.31 2.10 7.78
CA GLY A 393 -14.59 3.51 7.53
C GLY A 393 -14.83 4.33 8.80
N VAL A 394 -15.16 3.68 9.93
CA VAL A 394 -15.32 4.37 11.22
C VAL A 394 -13.95 4.77 11.75
N ILE A 395 -13.78 6.07 12.00
CA ILE A 395 -12.54 6.66 12.53
C ILE A 395 -12.53 6.41 14.04
N ARG A 396 -11.83 5.35 14.46
CA ARG A 396 -11.80 4.93 15.88
C ARG A 396 -11.31 6.02 16.83
N SER A 397 -10.36 6.84 16.41
CA SER A 397 -9.83 7.96 17.20
C SER A 397 -10.79 9.15 17.32
N ALA A 398 -11.89 9.15 16.56
CA ALA A 398 -12.92 10.19 16.64
C ALA A 398 -14.11 9.78 17.53
N LEU A 399 -14.16 8.54 18.00
CA LEU A 399 -15.20 8.06 18.90
C LEU A 399 -15.05 8.73 20.27
N PRO A 400 -16.13 9.22 20.89
CA PRO A 400 -16.06 10.04 22.10
C PRO A 400 -15.74 9.26 23.38
N ALA A 401 -15.86 7.93 23.35
CA ALA A 401 -15.56 7.05 24.48
C ALA A 401 -14.93 5.73 23.99
N GLU A 402 -14.82 4.73 24.87
CA GLU A 402 -14.36 3.36 24.55
C GLU A 402 -15.41 2.57 23.74
N ASN A 403 -15.96 3.18 22.71
CA ASN A 403 -16.98 2.63 21.84
C ASN A 403 -16.39 1.45 21.03
N LYS A 404 -16.98 0.27 21.17
CA LYS A 404 -16.58 -0.90 20.37
C LYS A 404 -17.22 -0.82 18.99
N VAL A 405 -16.41 -1.01 17.94
CA VAL A 405 -16.91 -1.24 16.58
C VAL A 405 -17.01 -2.76 16.35
N VAL A 406 -18.23 -3.26 16.17
CA VAL A 406 -18.54 -4.70 16.15
C VAL A 406 -19.10 -5.10 14.78
N CYS A 407 -18.41 -5.99 14.09
CA CYS A 407 -18.88 -6.68 12.89
C CYS A 407 -18.81 -8.19 13.14
N ARG A 408 -19.93 -8.92 12.97
CA ARG A 408 -19.97 -10.39 13.21
C ARG A 408 -19.92 -11.20 11.92
N LEU A 409 -19.91 -10.54 10.76
CA LEU A 409 -20.01 -11.14 9.42
C LEU A 409 -19.04 -12.31 9.17
N ASN A 410 -17.84 -12.25 9.76
CA ASN A 410 -16.77 -13.23 9.57
C ASN A 410 -16.68 -14.30 10.68
N LEU A 411 -17.57 -14.29 11.68
CA LEU A 411 -17.62 -15.36 12.66
C LEU A 411 -17.97 -16.69 11.98
N PRO A 412 -17.28 -17.81 12.29
CA PRO A 412 -17.56 -19.11 11.68
C PRO A 412 -19.04 -19.52 11.74
N LYS A 413 -19.70 -19.26 12.88
CA LYS A 413 -21.10 -19.56 13.14
C LYS A 413 -22.07 -18.85 12.18
N VAL A 414 -21.73 -17.67 11.65
CA VAL A 414 -22.59 -16.94 10.70
C VAL A 414 -22.77 -17.70 9.40
N ARG A 415 -21.73 -18.39 8.91
CA ARG A 415 -21.83 -19.21 7.70
C ARG A 415 -22.76 -20.40 7.90
N GLU A 416 -22.72 -21.00 9.08
CA GLU A 416 -23.59 -22.12 9.43
C GLU A 416 -25.05 -21.69 9.53
N ILE A 417 -25.34 -20.57 10.19
CA ILE A 417 -26.69 -19.99 10.30
C ILE A 417 -27.23 -19.62 8.91
N ALA A 418 -26.44 -18.90 8.10
CA ALA A 418 -26.82 -18.51 6.75
C ALA A 418 -27.22 -19.72 5.88
N ARG A 419 -26.45 -20.81 5.97
CA ARG A 419 -26.76 -22.06 5.24
C ARG A 419 -28.00 -22.76 5.79
N ARG A 420 -28.15 -22.84 7.11
CA ARG A 420 -29.27 -23.52 7.77
C ARG A 420 -30.60 -22.81 7.48
N ASP A 421 -30.60 -21.49 7.52
CA ASP A 421 -31.80 -20.65 7.43
C ASP A 421 -32.02 -20.11 6.00
N GLU A 422 -31.26 -20.61 5.02
CA GLU A 422 -31.33 -20.23 3.60
C GLU A 422 -31.30 -18.70 3.38
N THR A 423 -30.48 -18.02 4.18
CA THR A 423 -30.38 -16.56 4.18
C THR A 423 -28.96 -16.08 3.89
N THR A 424 -28.80 -14.78 3.72
CA THR A 424 -27.47 -14.18 3.50
C THR A 424 -26.67 -14.13 4.80
N ARG A 425 -25.33 -14.16 4.70
CA ARG A 425 -24.45 -13.97 5.87
C ARG A 425 -24.71 -12.65 6.59
N SER A 426 -25.01 -11.59 5.85
CA SER A 426 -25.27 -10.27 6.42
C SER A 426 -26.59 -10.21 7.21
N ALA A 427 -27.59 -11.02 6.84
CA ALA A 427 -28.80 -11.21 7.64
C ALA A 427 -28.56 -12.16 8.83
N ALA A 428 -27.88 -13.28 8.60
CA ALA A 428 -27.59 -14.28 9.63
C ALA A 428 -26.78 -13.73 10.82
N GLN A 429 -25.91 -12.74 10.60
CA GLN A 429 -25.16 -12.13 11.71
C GLN A 429 -26.06 -11.34 12.67
N ILE A 430 -27.21 -10.84 12.20
CA ILE A 430 -28.15 -10.03 13.01
C ILE A 430 -28.71 -10.88 14.15
N ASP A 431 -28.94 -12.17 13.91
CA ASP A 431 -29.35 -13.12 14.95
C ASP A 431 -28.30 -13.31 16.05
N LEU A 432 -27.08 -12.87 15.81
CA LEU A 432 -26.01 -12.83 16.79
C LEU A 432 -25.84 -11.43 17.40
N TRP A 433 -26.76 -10.48 17.29
CA TRP A 433 -26.55 -9.13 17.87
C TRP A 433 -27.25 -8.91 19.22
N ASN A 434 -28.09 -9.85 19.66
CA ASN A 434 -28.93 -9.70 20.86
C ASN A 434 -28.16 -9.29 22.12
N ASP A 435 -26.90 -9.71 22.28
CA ASP A 435 -26.06 -9.42 23.45
C ASP A 435 -25.40 -8.03 23.43
N VAL A 436 -25.50 -7.30 22.32
CA VAL A 436 -24.78 -6.02 22.12
C VAL A 436 -25.65 -4.90 21.54
N ILE A 437 -26.82 -5.21 20.98
CA ILE A 437 -27.62 -4.25 20.20
C ILE A 437 -28.42 -3.25 21.03
N GLU A 438 -28.78 -3.58 22.27
CA GLU A 438 -29.56 -2.69 23.12
C GLU A 438 -28.81 -1.36 23.35
N GLY A 439 -29.45 -0.24 23.00
CA GLY A 439 -28.85 1.09 23.12
C GLY A 439 -27.68 1.38 22.17
N SER A 440 -27.35 0.47 21.25
CA SER A 440 -26.23 0.64 20.30
C SER A 440 -26.53 1.60 19.16
N VAL A 441 -25.50 2.03 18.44
CA VAL A 441 -25.65 2.68 17.13
C VAL A 441 -25.43 1.62 16.05
N VAL A 442 -26.48 1.29 15.30
CA VAL A 442 -26.41 0.30 14.23
C VAL A 442 -26.19 0.99 12.89
N ALA A 443 -25.16 0.60 12.14
CA ALA A 443 -24.86 1.14 10.82
C ALA A 443 -24.83 0.04 9.75
N ILE A 444 -25.85 0.04 8.88
CA ILE A 444 -25.99 -0.88 7.77
C ILE A 444 -25.69 -0.13 6.48
N GLY A 445 -24.53 -0.40 5.89
CA GLY A 445 -24.05 0.32 4.71
C GLY A 445 -24.01 -0.52 3.43
N ASN A 446 -24.14 -1.85 3.52
CA ASN A 446 -23.95 -2.72 2.37
C ASN A 446 -25.20 -3.55 2.05
N ALA A 447 -25.70 -4.34 2.99
CA ALA A 447 -26.65 -5.41 2.71
C ALA A 447 -28.10 -5.03 3.06
N PRO A 448 -29.02 -4.92 2.08
CA PRO A 448 -30.44 -4.70 2.36
C PRO A 448 -31.07 -5.81 3.21
N THR A 449 -30.61 -7.06 3.01
CA THR A 449 -31.07 -8.21 3.79
C THR A 449 -30.72 -8.11 5.27
N ALA A 450 -29.63 -7.43 5.63
CA ALA A 450 -29.30 -7.14 7.02
C ALA A 450 -30.32 -6.17 7.64
N LEU A 451 -30.74 -5.15 6.88
CA LEU A 451 -31.74 -4.19 7.34
C LEU A 451 -33.11 -4.84 7.48
N PHE A 452 -33.57 -5.64 6.50
CA PHE A 452 -34.80 -6.41 6.64
C PHE A 452 -34.77 -7.31 7.88
N ARG A 453 -33.70 -8.09 8.06
CA ARG A 453 -33.60 -8.99 9.21
C ARG A 453 -33.57 -8.23 10.54
N LEU A 454 -32.94 -7.06 10.59
CA LEU A 454 -32.99 -6.20 11.78
C LEU A 454 -34.42 -5.76 12.09
N LEU A 455 -35.19 -5.32 11.09
CA LEU A 455 -36.58 -4.90 11.29
C LEU A 455 -37.47 -6.06 11.76
N GLU A 456 -37.30 -7.26 11.18
CA GLU A 456 -37.96 -8.48 11.67
C GLU A 456 -37.61 -8.77 13.13
N LYS A 457 -36.34 -8.63 13.53
CA LYS A 457 -35.92 -8.82 14.93
C LYS A 457 -36.57 -7.83 15.90
N LEU A 458 -36.81 -6.60 15.45
CA LEU A 458 -37.53 -5.61 16.25
C LEU A 458 -39.02 -5.95 16.35
N ASP A 459 -39.62 -6.47 15.27
CA ASP A 459 -41.01 -6.96 15.27
C ASP A 459 -41.17 -8.21 16.17
N GLU A 460 -40.14 -9.05 16.26
CA GLU A 460 -40.04 -10.20 17.18
C GLU A 460 -39.89 -9.77 18.66
N GLY A 461 -39.80 -8.46 18.97
CA GLY A 461 -39.62 -7.94 20.32
C GLY A 461 -38.18 -7.94 20.82
N GLY A 462 -37.20 -7.98 19.90
CA GLY A 462 -35.78 -7.91 20.23
C GLY A 462 -35.35 -6.56 20.84
N PRO A 463 -34.18 -6.52 21.50
CA PRO A 463 -33.63 -5.30 22.08
C PRO A 463 -33.43 -4.21 21.02
N LYS A 464 -33.77 -2.97 21.38
CA LYS A 464 -33.75 -1.83 20.45
C LYS A 464 -32.40 -1.11 20.48
N PRO A 465 -31.79 -0.79 19.32
CA PRO A 465 -30.67 0.14 19.27
C PRO A 465 -31.15 1.57 19.56
N ALA A 466 -30.22 2.45 19.93
CA ALA A 466 -30.48 3.87 20.10
C ALA A 466 -30.66 4.60 18.76
N LEU A 467 -30.02 4.10 17.70
CA LEU A 467 -30.09 4.68 16.35
C LEU A 467 -29.85 3.61 15.27
N ILE A 468 -30.59 3.70 14.16
CA ILE A 468 -30.36 2.91 12.94
C ILE A 468 -29.92 3.82 11.79
N ILE A 469 -28.67 3.71 11.37
CA ILE A 469 -28.16 4.26 10.11
C ILE A 469 -28.39 3.20 9.02
N GLY A 470 -29.54 3.29 8.35
CA GLY A 470 -29.97 2.38 7.29
C GLY A 470 -29.61 2.89 5.90
N LEU A 471 -28.35 2.73 5.50
CA LEU A 471 -27.85 3.17 4.19
C LEU A 471 -27.35 2.02 3.29
N PRO A 472 -28.01 0.85 3.21
CA PRO A 472 -27.59 -0.18 2.28
C PRO A 472 -27.69 0.30 0.83
N VAL A 473 -26.67 -0.01 0.04
CA VAL A 473 -26.64 0.26 -1.41
C VAL A 473 -27.10 -0.98 -2.17
N GLY A 474 -27.78 -0.80 -3.31
CA GLY A 474 -28.03 -1.93 -4.20
C GLY A 474 -29.17 -1.73 -5.17
N PHE A 475 -29.19 -2.60 -6.18
CA PHE A 475 -30.23 -2.63 -7.20
C PHE A 475 -31.43 -3.51 -6.81
N VAL A 476 -31.26 -4.38 -5.82
CA VAL A 476 -32.27 -5.35 -5.37
C VAL A 476 -32.45 -5.20 -3.87
N GLY A 477 -33.67 -4.88 -3.42
CA GLY A 477 -34.05 -4.84 -2.01
C GLY A 477 -33.61 -3.59 -1.23
N ALA A 478 -32.66 -2.79 -1.73
CA ALA A 478 -32.14 -1.62 -1.00
C ALA A 478 -33.19 -0.52 -0.84
N ALA A 479 -33.91 -0.19 -1.91
CA ALA A 479 -34.95 0.84 -1.88
C ALA A 479 -36.11 0.40 -0.98
N GLU A 480 -36.48 -0.86 -1.08
CA GLU A 480 -37.57 -1.48 -0.33
C GLU A 480 -37.24 -1.56 1.17
N ALA A 481 -36.02 -2.00 1.54
CA ALA A 481 -35.60 -2.09 2.94
C ALA A 481 -35.56 -0.71 3.61
N LYS A 482 -35.08 0.30 2.90
CA LYS A 482 -35.00 1.68 3.41
C LYS A 482 -36.38 2.34 3.50
N ALA A 483 -37.26 2.07 2.53
CA ALA A 483 -38.64 2.51 2.57
C ALA A 483 -39.40 1.87 3.76
N GLU A 484 -39.14 0.60 4.05
CA GLU A 484 -39.72 -0.11 5.20
C GLU A 484 -39.24 0.44 6.54
N LEU A 485 -37.94 0.75 6.67
CA LEU A 485 -37.40 1.45 7.85
C LEU A 485 -38.06 2.82 8.03
N LYS A 486 -38.25 3.56 6.94
CA LYS A 486 -38.84 4.91 6.95
C LYS A 486 -40.33 4.89 7.27
N SER A 487 -41.08 3.89 6.79
CA SER A 487 -42.52 3.77 7.02
C SER A 487 -42.85 3.30 8.44
N ASN A 488 -42.04 2.37 8.97
CA ASN A 488 -42.21 1.81 10.29
C ASN A 488 -40.82 1.62 10.94
N PRO A 489 -40.34 2.56 11.75
CA PRO A 489 -39.03 2.44 12.39
C PRO A 489 -39.06 1.63 13.69
N ARG A 490 -40.21 1.04 14.06
CA ARG A 490 -40.42 0.28 15.31
C ARG A 490 -40.07 1.10 16.56
N GLY A 491 -40.22 2.42 16.48
CA GLY A 491 -39.91 3.36 17.55
C GLY A 491 -38.41 3.56 17.79
N VAL A 492 -37.56 3.32 16.79
CA VAL A 492 -36.12 3.55 16.84
C VAL A 492 -35.76 4.73 15.93
N PRO A 493 -35.03 5.76 16.39
CA PRO A 493 -34.55 6.82 15.53
C PRO A 493 -33.71 6.28 14.36
N PHE A 494 -33.77 6.94 13.20
CA PHE A 494 -33.07 6.46 12.00
C PHE A 494 -32.54 7.56 11.07
N ILE A 495 -31.53 7.17 10.30
CA ILE A 495 -30.99 7.94 9.17
C ILE A 495 -31.01 7.02 7.95
N THR A 496 -31.65 7.43 6.86
CA THR A 496 -31.79 6.61 5.64
C THR A 496 -31.84 7.45 4.36
N LEU A 497 -31.74 6.80 3.21
CA LEU A 497 -31.85 7.41 1.88
C LEU A 497 -32.97 6.76 1.09
N ASP A 498 -33.71 7.53 0.28
CA ASP A 498 -34.62 6.95 -0.69
C ASP A 498 -33.84 6.25 -1.84
N GLY A 499 -34.48 5.30 -2.53
CA GLY A 499 -33.93 4.67 -3.74
C GLY A 499 -32.73 3.74 -3.51
N ARG A 500 -31.81 3.67 -4.49
CA ARG A 500 -30.73 2.65 -4.53
C ARG A 500 -29.40 3.09 -3.91
N LEU A 501 -29.22 4.40 -3.73
CA LEU A 501 -27.98 4.99 -3.23
C LEU A 501 -27.81 4.70 -1.73
N GLY A 502 -26.56 4.64 -1.31
CA GLY A 502 -26.13 4.25 0.01
C GLY A 502 -24.66 3.87 -0.05
N GLY A 503 -24.24 3.00 0.86
CA GLY A 503 -22.92 2.40 0.78
C GLY A 503 -22.16 2.51 2.10
N SER A 504 -21.14 1.69 2.23
CA SER A 504 -20.33 1.63 3.44
C SER A 504 -19.63 2.97 3.76
N ALA A 505 -19.23 3.73 2.73
CA ALA A 505 -18.63 5.05 2.90
C ALA A 505 -19.60 6.05 3.54
N MET A 506 -20.86 6.10 3.06
CA MET A 506 -21.89 6.98 3.61
C MET A 506 -22.27 6.56 5.05
N ALA A 507 -22.45 5.26 5.30
CA ALA A 507 -22.77 4.74 6.63
C ALA A 507 -21.67 5.04 7.66
N ALA A 508 -20.40 4.86 7.29
CA ALA A 508 -19.28 5.21 8.14
C ALA A 508 -19.15 6.74 8.34
N ALA A 509 -19.36 7.53 7.28
CA ALA A 509 -19.38 8.99 7.38
C ALA A 509 -20.46 9.50 8.34
N ALA A 510 -21.62 8.86 8.35
CA ALA A 510 -22.69 9.16 9.29
C ALA A 510 -22.26 8.93 10.74
N VAL A 511 -21.67 7.76 11.04
CA VAL A 511 -21.10 7.48 12.38
C VAL A 511 -20.03 8.51 12.77
N ASN A 512 -19.11 8.82 11.85
CA ASN A 512 -18.03 9.77 12.10
C ASN A 512 -18.54 11.18 12.39
N ALA A 513 -19.60 11.62 11.70
CA ALA A 513 -20.21 12.93 11.94
C ALA A 513 -20.90 13.01 13.31
N LEU A 514 -21.57 11.93 13.73
CA LEU A 514 -22.15 11.84 15.07
C LEU A 514 -21.07 11.84 16.16
N SER A 515 -19.86 11.36 15.84
CA SER A 515 -18.77 11.28 16.81
C SER A 515 -18.03 12.63 17.00
N LYS A 516 -17.58 13.28 15.92
CA LYS A 516 -16.74 14.50 15.99
C LYS A 516 -17.20 15.65 15.06
N GLY A 517 -18.40 15.58 14.49
CA GLY A 517 -18.90 16.58 13.55
C GLY A 517 -18.08 16.64 12.26
N LEU A 518 -17.78 17.84 11.76
CA LEU A 518 -16.88 18.06 10.61
C LEU A 518 -15.39 18.09 10.96
N GLY A 519 -15.02 17.99 12.24
CA GLY A 519 -13.62 17.94 12.66
C GLY A 519 -12.90 16.74 12.05
N LEU A 520 -11.76 16.99 11.40
CA LEU A 520 -10.71 16.01 11.16
C LEU A 520 -9.53 16.45 12.01
N GLY A 521 -9.05 15.55 12.86
CA GLY A 521 -7.95 15.72 13.82
C GLY A 521 -7.24 17.08 13.78
N GLU A 522 -7.65 17.99 14.66
CA GLU A 522 -6.62 18.69 15.42
C GLU A 522 -5.76 17.61 16.05
N GLY A 523 -4.50 17.54 15.63
CA GLY A 523 -3.50 16.85 16.42
C GLY A 523 -3.49 17.55 17.77
N ASP A 524 -3.80 16.79 18.82
CA ASP A 524 -3.42 17.19 20.16
C ASP A 524 -1.89 17.30 20.17
N GLY A 525 -1.42 18.53 19.99
CA GLY A 525 -0.13 18.95 20.50
C GLY A 525 -0.23 18.94 22.01
N GLY A 526 0.23 17.85 22.63
CA GLY A 526 0.34 17.66 24.06
C GLY A 526 1.34 16.56 24.38
#